data_AF-A0A355BHE9-F1
#
_entry.id   AF-A0A355BHE9-F1
#
_cell.length_a   1.000
_cell.length_b   1.000
_cell.length_c   1.000
_cell.angle_alpha   90.00
_cell.angle_beta   90.00
_cell.angle_gamma   90.00
#
_symmetry.space_group_name_H-M   'P 1'
#
loop_
_entity.id
_entity.type
_entity.pdbx_description
1 polymer ?
#
loop_
_entity_poly.entity_id
_entity_poly.type
_entity_poly.pdbx_seq_one_letter_code
_entity_poly.pdbx_strand_id
1 'polypeptide(L)'
;MLSRFRDPISGLTHLLGAVLSVVALGCLLWVSITQGNAWHIVSFAIFGASLILLYSSSAIYHIVQASARVIQILRRIDHTMIFVLIAGTYTPF
;
A
#
# COMPACT_ATOMS: atom_id res chain seq x y z
N MET A 1 -17.61 -18.50 -2.90
CA MET A 1 -16.20 -18.19 -2.59
C MET A 1 -16.02 -16.84 -1.89
N LEU A 2 -16.78 -15.80 -2.26
CA LEU A 2 -16.70 -14.46 -1.65
C LEU A 2 -17.28 -14.34 -0.22
N SER A 3 -18.03 -15.33 0.27
CA SER A 3 -18.63 -15.32 1.62
C SER A 3 -17.61 -15.38 2.77
N ARG A 4 -16.32 -15.54 2.46
CA ARG A 4 -15.23 -15.51 3.44
C ARG A 4 -14.66 -14.10 3.68
N PHE A 5 -15.08 -13.09 2.94
CA PHE A 5 -14.59 -11.71 3.12
C PHE A 5 -15.61 -10.87 3.89
N ARG A 6 -15.12 -10.01 4.81
CA ARG A 6 -15.99 -9.09 5.55
C ARG A 6 -16.53 -7.99 4.65
N ASP A 7 -15.68 -7.48 3.76
CA ASP A 7 -16.02 -6.50 2.73
C ASP A 7 -15.28 -6.87 1.42
N PRO A 8 -15.91 -7.67 0.53
CA PRO A 8 -15.23 -8.24 -0.63
C PRO A 8 -14.85 -7.21 -1.70
N ILE A 9 -15.65 -6.16 -1.89
CA ILE A 9 -15.39 -5.16 -2.94
C ILE A 9 -14.16 -4.34 -2.54
N SER A 10 -14.19 -3.71 -1.37
CA SER A 10 -13.05 -2.93 -0.87
C SER A 10 -11.82 -3.80 -0.68
N GLY A 11 -11.98 -5.02 -0.16
CA GLY A 11 -10.87 -5.96 0.01
C GLY A 11 -10.15 -6.27 -1.30
N LEU A 12 -10.88 -6.59 -2.37
CA LEU A 12 -10.31 -6.96 -3.66
C LEU A 12 -9.74 -5.76 -4.43
N THR A 13 -10.39 -4.59 -4.39
CA THR A 13 -9.86 -3.39 -5.05
C THR A 13 -8.57 -2.92 -4.40
N HIS A 14 -8.47 -2.95 -3.07
CA HIS A 14 -7.24 -2.61 -2.38
C HIS A 14 -6.15 -3.66 -2.56
N LEU A 15 -6.50 -4.95 -2.62
CA LEU A 15 -5.53 -6.00 -2.95
C LEU A 15 -4.95 -5.81 -4.36
N LEU A 16 -5.79 -5.47 -5.34
CA LEU A 16 -5.34 -5.12 -6.68
C LEU A 16 -4.41 -3.89 -6.62
N GLY A 17 -4.78 -2.86 -5.87
CA GLY A 17 -3.94 -1.69 -5.62
C GLY A 17 -2.57 -2.04 -5.04
N ALA A 18 -2.49 -3.00 -4.11
CA ALA A 18 -1.24 -3.45 -3.51
C ALA A 18 -0.33 -4.12 -4.55
N VAL A 19 -0.89 -5.01 -5.37
CA VAL A 19 -0.14 -5.69 -6.46
C VAL A 19 0.36 -4.67 -7.48
N LEU A 20 -0.51 -3.75 -7.92
CA LEU A 20 -0.13 -2.70 -8.86
C LEU A 20 0.94 -1.76 -8.28
N SER A 21 0.91 -1.50 -6.98
CA SER A 21 1.92 -0.67 -6.30
C SER A 21 3.31 -1.32 -6.33
N VAL A 22 3.39 -2.64 -6.14
CA VAL A 22 4.66 -3.39 -6.26
C VAL A 22 5.21 -3.31 -7.68
N VAL A 23 4.35 -3.53 -8.68
CA VAL A 23 4.75 -3.44 -10.10
C VAL A 23 5.21 -2.03 -10.45
N ALA A 24 4.46 -1.00 -10.03
CA ALA A 24 4.78 0.40 -10.27
C ALA A 24 6.12 0.80 -9.63
N LEU A 25 6.37 0.39 -8.38
CA LEU A 25 7.65 0.62 -7.72
C LEU A 25 8.81 -0.03 -8.50
N GLY A 26 8.64 -1.28 -8.96
CA GLY A 26 9.63 -1.95 -9.80
C GLY A 26 9.96 -1.15 -11.07
N CYS A 27 8.94 -0.65 -11.77
CA CYS A 27 9.11 0.20 -12.95
C CYS A 27 9.83 1.52 -12.63
N LEU A 28 9.45 2.21 -11.55
CA LEU A 28 10.09 3.46 -11.14
C LEU A 28 11.57 3.26 -10.76
N LEU A 29 11.87 2.18 -10.04
CA LEU A 29 13.25 1.85 -9.67
C LEU A 29 14.09 1.50 -10.90
N TRP A 30 13.53 0.74 -11.85
CA TRP A 30 14.21 0.43 -13.11
C TRP A 30 14.60 1.70 -13.88
N VAL A 31 13.66 2.63 -14.05
CA VAL A 31 13.92 3.92 -14.72
C VAL A 31 14.94 4.73 -13.93
N SER A 32 14.85 4.76 -12.60
CA SER A 32 15.75 5.56 -11.76
C SER A 32 17.18 5.05 -11.73
N ILE A 33 17.35 3.72 -11.80
CA ILE A 33 18.68 3.10 -11.88
C ILE A 33 19.31 3.35 -13.26
N THR A 34 18.51 3.33 -14.33
CA THR A 34 19.02 3.45 -15.70
C THR A 34 19.22 4.89 -16.17
N GLN A 35 18.42 5.83 -15.67
CA GLN A 35 18.34 7.21 -16.20
C GLN A 35 18.36 8.28 -15.10
N GLY A 36 18.23 7.90 -13.83
CA GLY A 36 18.13 8.81 -12.71
C GLY A 36 19.43 8.96 -11.92
N ASN A 37 19.27 9.29 -10.64
CA ASN A 37 20.37 9.41 -9.68
C ASN A 37 19.92 8.83 -8.32
N ALA A 38 20.81 8.84 -7.34
CA ALA A 38 20.50 8.29 -6.01
C ALA A 38 19.26 8.92 -5.35
N TRP A 39 18.98 10.21 -5.60
CA TRP A 39 17.79 10.88 -5.06
C TRP A 39 16.51 10.27 -5.62
N HIS A 40 16.43 10.08 -6.95
CA HIS A 40 15.28 9.43 -7.58
C HIS A 40 15.02 8.03 -7.02
N ILE A 41 16.07 7.24 -6.82
CA ILE A 41 15.96 5.88 -6.28
C ILE A 41 15.36 5.91 -4.86
N VAL A 42 15.93 6.74 -3.97
CA VAL A 42 15.48 6.81 -2.58
C VAL A 42 14.06 7.38 -2.49
N SER A 43 13.78 8.47 -3.18
CA SER A 43 12.47 9.12 -3.16
C SER A 43 11.37 8.21 -3.72
N PHE A 44 11.57 7.57 -4.87
CA PHE A 44 10.57 6.64 -5.38
C PHE A 44 10.45 5.37 -4.54
N ALA A 45 11.53 4.90 -3.89
CA ALA A 45 11.44 3.79 -2.94
C ALA A 45 10.52 4.14 -1.76
N ILE A 46 10.65 5.34 -1.18
CA ILE A 46 9.78 5.79 -0.08
C ILE A 46 8.33 5.93 -0.55
N PHE A 47 8.11 6.57 -1.70
CA PHE A 47 6.77 6.72 -2.27
C PHE A 47 6.11 5.38 -2.61
N GLY A 48 6.81 4.47 -3.28
CA GLY A 48 6.26 3.16 -3.64
C GLY A 48 6.04 2.27 -2.42
N ALA A 49 6.94 2.31 -1.43
CA ALA A 49 6.77 1.56 -0.19
C ALA A 49 5.53 2.03 0.60
N SER A 50 5.27 3.34 0.66
CA SER A 50 4.09 3.87 1.34
C SER A 50 2.78 3.45 0.66
N LEU A 51 2.74 3.42 -0.69
CA LEU A 51 1.62 2.86 -1.45
C LEU A 51 1.37 1.38 -1.14
N ILE A 52 2.43 0.57 -1.15
CA ILE A 52 2.35 -0.86 -0.83
C ILE A 52 1.80 -1.06 0.58
N LEU A 53 2.31 -0.31 1.56
CA LEU A 53 1.86 -0.40 2.95
C LEU A 53 0.40 0.00 3.13
N LEU A 54 -0.04 1.09 2.50
CA LEU A 54 -1.44 1.51 2.53
C LEU A 54 -2.36 0.44 1.96
N TYR A 55 -2.14 0.05 0.71
CA TYR A 55 -3.06 -0.87 0.03
C TYR A 55 -3.04 -2.27 0.66
N SER A 56 -1.89 -2.74 1.13
CA SER A 56 -1.79 -4.03 1.83
C SER A 56 -2.52 -4.00 3.17
N SER A 57 -2.32 -2.95 3.97
CA SER A 57 -3.00 -2.82 5.27
C SER A 57 -4.51 -2.75 5.11
N SER A 58 -4.98 -2.03 4.10
CA SER A 58 -6.40 -1.89 3.80
C SER A 58 -7.03 -3.19 3.28
N ALA A 59 -6.36 -3.86 2.35
CA ALA A 59 -6.80 -5.16 1.86
C ALA A 59 -6.96 -6.17 3.01
N ILE A 60 -5.96 -6.27 3.89
CA ILE A 60 -5.99 -7.14 5.08
C ILE A 60 -7.17 -6.76 5.99
N TYR A 61 -7.35 -5.47 6.28
CA TYR A 61 -8.43 -4.99 7.13
C TYR A 61 -9.83 -5.35 6.60
N HIS A 62 -10.08 -5.23 5.29
CA HIS A 62 -11.38 -5.52 4.66
C HIS A 62 -11.62 -7.03 4.41
N ILE A 63 -10.57 -7.81 4.21
CA ILE A 63 -10.66 -9.24 3.91
C ILE A 63 -10.78 -10.10 5.17
N VAL A 64 -9.96 -9.84 6.20
CA VAL A 64 -9.80 -10.75 7.35
C VAL A 64 -11.06 -10.84 8.21
N GLN A 65 -11.44 -12.07 8.53
CA GLN A 65 -12.39 -12.41 9.58
C GLN A 65 -11.61 -12.71 10.88
N ALA A 66 -11.72 -11.85 11.88
CA ALA A 66 -11.04 -12.01 13.15
C ALA A 66 -11.89 -11.43 14.29
N SER A 67 -11.42 -11.59 15.53
CA SER A 67 -12.08 -11.03 16.71
C SER A 67 -12.18 -9.49 16.62
N ALA A 68 -13.17 -8.91 17.31
CA ALA A 68 -13.39 -7.47 17.32
C ALA A 68 -12.11 -6.68 17.70
N ARG A 69 -11.32 -7.19 18.65
CA ARG A 69 -10.04 -6.59 19.05
C ARG A 69 -9.04 -6.51 17.90
N VAL A 70 -8.90 -7.57 17.11
CA VAL A 70 -8.00 -7.60 15.95
C VAL A 70 -8.47 -6.63 14.87
N ILE A 71 -9.77 -6.62 14.58
CA ILE A 71 -10.34 -5.70 13.57
C ILE A 71 -10.12 -4.23 13.97
N GLN A 72 -10.22 -3.89 15.25
CA GLN A 72 -9.95 -2.52 15.73
C GLN A 72 -8.47 -2.13 15.55
N ILE A 73 -7.54 -3.05 15.77
CA ILE A 73 -6.10 -2.79 15.55
C ILE A 73 -5.84 -2.59 14.05
N LEU A 74 -6.35 -3.50 13.20
CA LEU A 74 -6.20 -3.39 11.75
C LEU A 74 -6.81 -2.10 11.19
N ARG A 75 -7.98 -1.68 11.70
CA ARG A 75 -8.60 -0.41 11.35
C ARG A 75 -7.70 0.79 11.66
N ARG A 76 -7.01 0.78 12.81
CA ARG A 76 -6.09 1.87 13.17
C ARG A 76 -4.88 1.90 12.24
N ILE A 77 -4.28 0.74 11.99
CA ILE A 77 -3.14 0.63 11.06
C ILE A 77 -3.52 1.14 9.67
N ASP A 78 -4.66 0.68 9.13
CA ASP A 78 -5.18 1.09 7.82
C ASP A 78 -5.32 2.62 7.70
N HIS A 79 -5.98 3.26 8.66
CA HIS A 79 -6.12 4.72 8.67
C HIS A 79 -4.77 5.44 8.85
N THR A 80 -3.86 4.92 9.67
CA THR A 80 -2.54 5.54 9.85
C THR A 80 -1.73 5.52 8.56
N MET A 81 -1.87 4.49 7.73
CA MET A 81 -1.13 4.41 6.46
C MET A 81 -1.52 5.52 5.46
N ILE A 82 -2.70 6.14 5.60
CA ILE A 82 -3.06 7.31 4.79
C ILE A 82 -2.08 8.46 5.03
N PHE A 83 -1.73 8.71 6.30
CA PHE A 83 -0.75 9.75 6.65
C PHE A 83 0.66 9.39 6.18
N VAL A 84 1.02 8.11 6.24
CA VAL A 84 2.30 7.61 5.70
C VAL A 84 2.37 7.81 4.18
N LEU A 85 1.30 7.51 3.44
CA LEU A 85 1.23 7.76 2.00
C LEU A 85 1.31 9.26 1.70
N ILE A 86 0.57 10.11 2.43
CA ILE A 86 0.65 11.57 2.25
C ILE A 86 2.11 12.03 2.39
N ALA A 87 2.82 11.65 3.46
CA ALA A 87 4.23 11.98 3.62
C ALA A 87 5.08 11.43 2.46
N GLY A 88 4.86 10.17 2.06
CA GLY A 88 5.55 9.55 0.94
C GLY A 88 5.34 10.27 -0.40
N THR A 89 4.15 10.82 -0.65
CA THR A 89 3.86 11.56 -1.90
C THR A 89 4.65 12.84 -2.06
N TYR A 90 5.22 13.40 -0.98
CA TYR A 90 6.10 14.57 -1.02
C TYR A 90 7.58 14.24 -1.28
N THR A 91 7.97 12.96 -1.28
CA THR A 91 9.37 12.57 -1.49
C THR A 91 9.87 12.66 -2.94
N PRO A 92 9.08 12.37 -4.01
CA PRO A 92 9.56 12.38 -5.38
C PRO A 92 9.54 13.79 -6.01
N PHE A 93 10.21 14.74 -5.37
CA PHE A 93 10.41 16.11 -5.86
C PHE A 93 11.84 16.61 -5.58
#